data_AF-A0A0B7GWV8-F1
#
_entry.id   AF-A0A0B7GWV8-F1
#
_cell.length_a   1.000
_cell.length_b   1.000
_cell.length_c   1.000
_cell.angle_alpha   90.00
_cell.angle_beta   90.00
_cell.angle_gamma   90.00
#
_symmetry.space_group_name_H-M   'P 1'
#
loop_
_entity.id
_entity.type
_entity.pdbx_description
1 polymer ?
#
loop_
_entity_poly.entity_id
_entity_poly.type
_entity_poly.pdbx_seq_one_letter_code
_entity_poly.pdbx_strand_id
1 'polypeptide(L)'
;MFPAHSSQAKGRVERLWQTLQSRLPVEFARRGITTIEQANQFLKEYIGIFNKQFGVPACDSYSMFVPTPKTLDLDKLLSSVITRKLSSGSTISIKNHLFKIEQNKFGAGTMVNVLISQKHGIRALIHDEFYPIVPLDDIYRTDTVGRTGDLPQVVIDLIYEFLLKDAKAG
;
A
#
# COMPACT_ATOMS: atom_id res chain seq x y z
N MET A 1 -3.29 16.99 4.35
CA MET A 1 -2.28 18.05 4.51
C MET A 1 -1.89 18.10 5.99
N PHE A 2 -0.72 17.55 6.35
CA PHE A 2 -0.22 17.63 7.74
C PHE A 2 0.33 19.05 7.95
N PRO A 3 -0.25 19.87 8.83
CA PRO A 3 0.24 21.22 9.07
C PRO A 3 1.61 21.15 9.75
N ALA A 4 2.60 21.85 9.20
CA ALA A 4 3.85 22.08 9.91
C ALA A 4 3.56 23.04 11.08
N HIS A 5 3.98 22.66 12.29
CA HIS A 5 3.75 23.46 13.52
C HIS A 5 4.52 24.80 13.56
N SER A 6 5.16 25.22 12.45
CA SER A 6 5.69 26.57 12.29
C SER A 6 5.66 27.04 10.83
N SER A 7 5.37 28.34 10.63
CA SER A 7 5.36 28.98 9.30
C SER A 7 6.73 28.90 8.60
N GLN A 8 7.82 28.89 9.36
CA GLN A 8 9.18 28.75 8.82
C GLN A 8 9.48 27.34 8.29
N ALA A 9 9.00 26.29 8.96
CA ALA A 9 9.16 24.92 8.49
C ALA A 9 8.38 24.68 7.20
N LYS A 10 7.16 25.20 7.11
CA LYS A 10 6.33 25.11 5.90
C LYS A 10 7.03 25.73 4.68
N GLY A 11 7.56 26.96 4.82
CA GLY A 11 8.24 27.63 3.72
C GLY A 11 9.55 26.97 3.26
N ARG A 12 10.27 26.29 4.16
CA ARG A 12 11.45 25.49 3.78
C ARG A 12 11.06 24.25 2.99
N VAL A 13 10.02 23.54 3.46
CA VAL A 13 9.48 22.35 2.79
C VAL A 13 8.94 22.70 1.41
N GLU A 14 8.19 23.79 1.27
CA GLU A 14 7.67 24.26 -0.02
C GLU A 14 8.79 24.57 -1.03
N ARG A 15 9.86 25.27 -0.60
CA ARG A 15 11.03 25.54 -1.45
C ARG A 15 11.77 24.27 -1.88
N LEU A 16 11.91 23.33 -0.96
CA LEU A 16 12.47 22.01 -1.24
C LEU A 16 11.65 21.30 -2.32
N TRP A 17 10.31 21.25 -2.16
CA TRP A 17 9.41 20.62 -3.12
C TRP A 17 9.45 21.28 -4.49
N GLN A 18 9.43 22.61 -4.57
CA GLN A 18 9.56 23.34 -5.84
C GLN A 18 10.88 23.02 -6.55
N THR A 19 11.98 22.98 -5.81
CA THR A 19 13.31 22.66 -6.38
C THR A 19 13.38 21.21 -6.86
N LEU A 20 12.83 20.27 -6.10
CA LEU A 20 12.79 18.86 -6.46
C LEU A 20 11.92 18.63 -7.69
N GLN A 21 10.68 19.13 -7.68
CA GLN A 21 9.70 18.94 -8.76
C GLN A 21 10.13 19.60 -10.07
N SER A 22 10.75 20.78 -10.04
CA SER A 22 11.25 21.44 -11.26
C SER A 22 12.41 20.68 -11.93
N ARG A 23 13.22 19.96 -11.14
CA ARG A 23 14.43 19.28 -11.64
C ARG A 23 14.19 17.84 -12.10
N LEU A 24 13.26 17.13 -11.48
CA LEU A 24 12.97 15.74 -11.85
C LEU A 24 12.68 15.56 -13.35
N PRO A 25 11.84 16.40 -14.01
CA PRO A 25 11.60 16.28 -15.45
C PRO A 25 12.87 16.43 -16.29
N VAL A 26 13.75 17.37 -15.93
CA VAL A 26 15.03 17.61 -16.63
C VAL A 26 15.97 16.41 -16.44
N GLU A 27 16.07 15.90 -15.21
CA GLU A 27 16.92 14.76 -14.89
C GLU A 27 16.43 13.45 -15.53
N PHE A 28 15.11 13.28 -15.67
CA PHE A 28 14.49 12.18 -16.40
C PHE A 28 14.76 12.29 -17.90
N ALA A 29 14.52 13.46 -18.50
CA ALA A 29 14.77 13.71 -19.92
C ALA A 29 16.25 13.47 -20.29
N ARG A 30 17.17 13.97 -19.46
CA ARG A 30 18.61 13.78 -19.65
C ARG A 30 19.06 12.32 -19.60
N ARG A 31 18.31 11.45 -18.92
CA ARG A 31 18.60 10.01 -18.78
C ARG A 31 17.70 9.12 -19.63
N GLY A 32 16.82 9.70 -20.44
CA GLY A 32 15.87 8.96 -21.27
C GLY A 32 14.88 8.11 -20.46
N ILE A 33 14.55 8.53 -19.22
CA ILE A 33 13.60 7.81 -18.36
C ILE A 33 12.18 8.10 -18.86
N THR A 34 11.47 7.05 -19.28
CA THR A 34 10.09 7.17 -19.82
C THR A 34 9.09 6.27 -19.11
N THR A 35 9.55 5.45 -18.16
CA THR A 35 8.71 4.50 -17.41
C THR A 35 8.74 4.79 -15.91
N ILE A 36 7.67 4.42 -15.20
CA ILE A 36 7.56 4.61 -13.74
C ILE A 36 8.60 3.75 -13.02
N GLU A 37 8.87 2.55 -13.53
CA GLU A 37 9.84 1.61 -12.97
C GLU A 37 11.26 2.19 -13.02
N GLN A 38 11.66 2.75 -14.17
CA GLN A 38 12.95 3.42 -14.31
C GLN A 38 13.03 4.67 -13.43
N ALA A 39 11.95 5.45 -13.33
CA ALA A 39 11.90 6.62 -12.45
C ALA A 39 12.08 6.22 -10.98
N ASN A 40 11.38 5.17 -10.51
CA ASN A 40 11.50 4.66 -9.15
C ASN A 40 12.92 4.18 -8.82
N GLN A 41 13.59 3.54 -9.77
CA GLN A 41 14.97 3.11 -9.58
C GLN A 41 15.92 4.31 -9.51
N PHE A 42 15.75 5.28 -10.41
CA PHE A 42 16.56 6.50 -10.42
C PHE A 42 16.36 7.35 -9.15
N LEU A 43 15.15 7.46 -8.61
CA LEU A 43 14.86 8.26 -7.41
C LEU A 43 15.68 7.80 -6.19
N LYS A 44 15.93 6.50 -6.05
CA LYS A 44 16.74 5.93 -4.95
C LYS A 44 18.17 6.45 -4.97
N GLU A 45 18.74 6.64 -6.16
CA GLU A 45 20.09 7.17 -6.33
C GLU A 45 20.09 8.70 -6.31
N TYR A 46 19.09 9.31 -6.94
CA TYR A 46 18.96 10.75 -7.10
C TYR A 46 18.86 11.49 -5.76
N ILE A 47 18.21 10.89 -4.74
CA ILE A 47 18.12 11.52 -3.43
C ILE A 47 19.49 11.82 -2.82
N GLY A 48 20.49 10.96 -3.07
CA GLY A 48 21.88 11.19 -2.64
C GLY A 48 22.54 12.33 -3.40
N ILE A 49 22.32 12.41 -4.72
CA ILE A 49 22.84 13.50 -5.58
C ILE A 49 22.20 14.83 -5.18
N PHE A 50 20.88 14.83 -4.99
CA PHE A 50 20.11 15.99 -4.59
C PHE A 50 20.54 16.51 -3.21
N ASN A 51 20.67 15.62 -2.22
CA ASN A 51 21.11 16.00 -0.88
C ASN A 51 22.55 16.51 -0.84
N LYS A 52 23.44 16.07 -1.74
CA LYS A 52 24.78 16.66 -1.85
C LYS A 52 24.75 18.11 -2.33
N GLN A 53 23.78 18.48 -3.16
CA GLN A 53 23.70 19.82 -3.75
C GLN A 53 22.82 20.79 -2.95
N PHE A 54 21.73 20.30 -2.33
CA PHE A 54 20.72 21.12 -1.63
C PHE A 54 20.54 20.75 -0.17
N GLY A 55 21.15 19.67 0.29
CA GLY A 55 21.03 19.22 1.68
C GLY A 55 21.65 20.25 2.61
N VAL A 56 20.87 20.68 3.60
CA VAL A 56 21.37 21.48 4.72
C VAL A 56 21.50 20.56 5.91
N PRO A 57 22.68 20.49 6.57
CA PRO A 57 22.83 19.68 7.77
C PRO A 57 21.86 20.16 8.85
N ALA A 58 21.33 19.23 9.62
CA ALA A 58 20.50 19.57 10.77
C ALA A 58 21.35 20.32 11.81
N CYS A 59 20.74 21.29 12.51
CA CYS A 59 21.43 22.00 13.60
C CYS A 59 21.80 21.06 14.76
N ASP A 60 21.00 20.01 14.95
CA ASP A 60 21.25 18.94 15.91
C ASP A 60 21.18 17.59 15.16
N SER A 61 22.15 16.72 15.41
CA SER A 61 22.22 15.37 14.85
C SER A 61 21.29 14.36 15.53
N TYR A 62 20.62 14.75 16.63
CA TYR A 62 19.71 13.87 17.34
C TYR A 62 18.47 13.51 16.50
N SER A 63 18.21 12.21 16.38
CA SER A 63 17.03 11.71 15.68
C SER A 63 15.78 11.90 16.53
N MET A 64 14.84 12.72 16.04
CA MET A 64 13.50 12.87 16.65
C MET A 64 12.50 11.80 16.16
N PHE A 65 12.92 10.87 15.31
CA PHE A 65 12.04 9.77 14.88
C PHE A 65 11.73 8.83 16.05
N VAL A 66 10.45 8.55 16.25
CA VAL A 66 9.96 7.61 17.27
C VAL A 66 9.70 6.27 16.60
N PRO A 67 10.12 5.14 17.21
CA PRO A 67 9.79 3.82 16.68
C PRO A 67 8.28 3.62 16.68
N THR A 68 7.79 2.81 15.74
CA THR A 68 6.38 2.46 15.66
C THR A 68 5.93 1.82 16.99
N PRO A 69 4.85 2.31 17.63
CA PRO A 69 4.33 1.69 18.84
C PRO A 69 3.96 0.23 18.58
N LYS A 70 4.32 -0.69 19.49
CA LYS A 70 4.00 -2.13 19.36
C LYS A 70 2.49 -2.42 19.35
N THR A 71 1.69 -1.50 19.84
CA THR A 71 0.23 -1.57 19.83
C THR A 71 -0.39 -1.25 18.48
N LEU A 72 0.41 -0.73 17.53
CA LEU A 72 -0.06 -0.25 16.24
C LEU A 72 0.29 -1.25 15.15
N ASP A 73 -0.74 -1.87 14.57
CA ASP A 73 -0.58 -2.69 13.38
C ASP A 73 -0.59 -1.80 12.13
N LEU A 74 0.61 -1.50 11.62
CA LEU A 74 0.78 -0.72 10.38
C LEU A 74 0.12 -1.40 9.18
N ASP A 75 0.05 -2.72 9.15
CA ASP A 75 -0.55 -3.44 8.04
C ASP A 75 -2.07 -3.26 8.05
N LYS A 76 -2.68 -3.15 9.24
CA LYS A 76 -4.09 -2.74 9.39
C LYS A 76 -4.29 -1.29 8.94
N LEU A 77 -3.41 -0.37 9.34
CA LEU A 77 -3.53 1.06 9.00
C LEU A 77 -3.34 1.38 7.53
N LEU A 78 -2.41 0.69 6.86
CA LEU A 78 -2.04 0.94 5.46
C LEU A 78 -2.80 0.01 4.49
N SER A 79 -3.93 -0.55 4.93
CA SER A 79 -4.79 -1.42 4.11
C SER A 79 -6.04 -0.69 3.66
N SER A 80 -6.54 -1.05 2.47
CA SER A 80 -7.88 -0.69 2.04
C SER A 80 -8.87 -1.67 2.67
N VAL A 81 -9.87 -1.13 3.36
CA VAL A 81 -10.86 -1.94 4.09
C VAL A 81 -12.19 -1.93 3.34
N ILE A 82 -12.72 -3.11 3.03
CA ILE A 82 -14.04 -3.29 2.42
C ILE A 82 -14.91 -4.10 3.34
N THR A 83 -16.09 -3.58 3.66
CA THR A 83 -17.06 -4.32 4.48
C THR A 83 -17.98 -5.17 3.59
N ARG A 84 -18.11 -6.46 3.95
CA ARG A 84 -18.98 -7.44 3.31
C ARG A 84 -19.78 -8.22 4.35
N LYS A 85 -20.85 -8.87 3.91
CA LYS A 85 -21.62 -9.80 4.73
C LYS A 85 -21.25 -11.22 4.35
N LEU A 86 -21.07 -12.08 5.35
CA LEU A 86 -20.92 -13.51 5.16
C LEU A 86 -22.18 -14.08 4.49
N SER A 87 -21.99 -14.86 3.44
CA SER A 87 -23.01 -15.70 2.83
C SER A 87 -23.00 -17.10 3.47
N SER A 88 -23.89 -17.98 3.01
CA SER A 88 -23.86 -19.39 3.39
C SER A 88 -22.50 -20.02 3.05
N GLY A 89 -22.05 -20.93 3.92
CA GLY A 89 -20.78 -21.62 3.75
C GLY A 89 -19.53 -20.77 4.01
N SER A 90 -19.65 -19.69 4.78
CA SER A 90 -18.53 -18.79 5.13
C SER A 90 -17.89 -18.08 3.93
N THR A 91 -18.71 -17.76 2.91
CA THR A 91 -18.24 -17.16 1.66
C THR A 91 -18.57 -15.67 1.55
N ILE A 92 -17.77 -14.92 0.80
CA ILE A 92 -18.04 -13.52 0.44
C ILE A 92 -17.78 -13.30 -1.04
N SER A 93 -18.50 -12.37 -1.66
CA SER A 93 -18.22 -11.94 -3.03
C SER A 93 -17.59 -10.55 -3.05
N ILE A 94 -16.49 -10.43 -3.79
CA ILE A 94 -15.82 -9.17 -4.07
C ILE A 94 -15.64 -9.12 -5.58
N LYS A 95 -16.18 -8.08 -6.24
CA LYS A 95 -15.92 -7.84 -7.68
C LYS A 95 -16.24 -9.05 -8.59
N ASN A 96 -17.36 -9.73 -8.31
CA ASN A 96 -17.77 -10.93 -9.03
C ASN A 96 -16.86 -12.16 -8.83
N HIS A 97 -15.95 -12.10 -7.86
CA HIS A 97 -15.15 -13.23 -7.41
C HIS A 97 -15.64 -13.74 -6.06
N LEU A 98 -15.74 -15.07 -5.93
CA LEU A 98 -16.14 -15.70 -4.68
C LEU A 98 -14.91 -16.06 -3.85
N PHE A 99 -14.95 -15.74 -2.56
CA PHE A 99 -13.92 -16.07 -1.59
C PHE A 99 -14.52 -16.87 -0.44
N LYS A 100 -13.78 -17.87 0.05
CA LYS A 100 -14.07 -18.58 1.29
C LYS A 100 -13.23 -18.00 2.42
N ILE A 101 -13.88 -17.72 3.53
CA ILE A 101 -13.20 -17.41 4.79
C ILE A 101 -13.10 -18.72 5.57
N GLU A 102 -11.89 -19.06 6.00
CA GLU A 102 -11.64 -20.27 6.80
C GLU A 102 -12.10 -20.06 8.25
N GLN A 103 -13.42 -20.09 8.44
CA GLN A 103 -14.07 -19.89 9.72
C GLN A 103 -15.33 -20.76 9.84
N ASN A 104 -15.55 -21.32 11.03
CA ASN A 104 -16.72 -22.14 11.37
C ASN A 104 -17.54 -21.58 12.54
N LYS A 105 -17.21 -20.36 13.01
CA LYS A 105 -17.77 -19.76 14.23
C LYS A 105 -19.00 -18.89 13.97
N PHE A 106 -19.06 -18.28 12.79
CA PHE A 106 -20.03 -17.24 12.45
C PHE A 106 -20.94 -17.70 11.31
N GLY A 107 -22.22 -17.37 11.42
CA GLY A 107 -23.24 -17.68 10.41
C GLY A 107 -23.31 -16.66 9.28
N ALA A 108 -24.19 -16.92 8.33
CA ALA A 108 -24.52 -15.96 7.27
C ALA A 108 -25.09 -14.66 7.88
N GLY A 109 -24.78 -13.53 7.27
CA GLY A 109 -25.20 -12.19 7.71
C GLY A 109 -24.19 -11.48 8.62
N THR A 110 -23.20 -12.19 9.17
CA THR A 110 -22.14 -11.55 9.97
C THR A 110 -21.30 -10.61 9.11
N MET A 111 -21.01 -9.43 9.66
CA MET A 111 -20.19 -8.41 9.00
C MET A 111 -18.71 -8.81 9.03
N VAL A 112 -18.06 -8.67 7.90
CA VAL A 112 -16.64 -8.96 7.71
C VAL A 112 -15.97 -7.74 7.11
N ASN A 113 -14.89 -7.30 7.73
CA ASN A 113 -13.99 -6.31 7.15
C ASN A 113 -12.88 -7.04 6.42
N VAL A 114 -12.81 -6.85 5.10
CA VAL A 114 -11.76 -7.41 4.27
C VAL A 114 -10.66 -6.37 4.15
N LEU A 115 -9.47 -6.69 4.65
CA LEU A 115 -8.29 -5.84 4.56
C LEU A 115 -7.48 -6.26 3.35
N ILE A 116 -7.22 -5.32 2.45
CA ILE A 116 -6.41 -5.51 1.26
C ILE A 116 -5.11 -4.70 1.44
N SER A 117 -3.97 -5.36 1.38
CA SER A 117 -2.64 -4.76 1.56
C SER A 117 -1.65 -5.31 0.54
N GLN A 118 -0.76 -4.47 0.02
CA GLN A 118 0.31 -4.91 -0.90
C GLN A 118 1.27 -5.91 -0.25
N LYS A 119 1.54 -5.75 1.05
CA LYS A 119 2.53 -6.59 1.76
C LYS A 119 2.00 -7.97 2.08
N HIS A 120 0.68 -8.11 2.27
CA HIS A 120 0.09 -9.29 2.88
C HIS A 120 -1.12 -9.86 2.15
N GLY A 121 -1.49 -9.29 1.00
CA GLY A 121 -2.63 -9.75 0.22
C GLY A 121 -3.94 -9.37 0.88
N ILE A 122 -4.86 -10.34 0.97
CA ILE A 122 -6.22 -10.15 1.49
C ILE A 122 -6.36 -10.91 2.81
N ARG A 123 -6.98 -10.28 3.81
CA ARG A 123 -7.34 -10.92 5.09
C ARG A 123 -8.76 -10.57 5.47
N ALA A 124 -9.47 -11.49 6.09
CA ALA A 124 -10.78 -11.21 6.69
C ALA A 124 -10.60 -10.85 8.17
N LEU A 125 -11.27 -9.80 8.62
CA LEU A 125 -11.34 -9.39 10.02
C LEU A 125 -12.80 -9.47 10.47
N ILE A 126 -13.04 -10.29 11.48
CA ILE A 126 -14.37 -10.51 12.06
C ILE A 126 -14.23 -10.35 13.58
N HIS A 127 -14.96 -9.41 14.19
CA HIS A 127 -14.86 -9.11 15.63
C HIS A 127 -13.41 -8.95 16.12
N ASP A 128 -12.60 -8.19 15.37
CA ASP A 128 -11.17 -7.93 15.63
C ASP A 128 -10.23 -9.14 15.58
N GLU A 129 -10.69 -10.30 15.12
CA GLU A 129 -9.85 -11.47 14.83
C GLU A 129 -9.63 -11.65 13.33
N PHE A 130 -8.40 -12.00 12.94
CA PHE A 130 -8.04 -12.30 11.56
C PHE A 130 -8.36 -13.75 11.20
N TYR A 131 -8.92 -13.92 10.00
CA TYR A 131 -9.22 -15.20 9.40
C TYR A 131 -8.60 -15.30 8.00
N PRO A 132 -8.04 -16.46 7.63
CA PRO A 132 -7.58 -16.71 6.27
C PRO A 132 -8.75 -16.60 5.28
N ILE A 133 -8.45 -16.08 4.09
CA ILE A 133 -9.40 -15.93 3.00
C ILE A 133 -8.77 -16.46 1.71
N VAL A 134 -9.49 -17.34 1.02
CA VAL A 134 -9.02 -18.00 -0.21
C VAL A 134 -10.03 -17.81 -1.33
N PRO A 135 -9.59 -17.58 -2.58
CA PRO A 135 -10.49 -17.54 -3.72
C PRO A 135 -11.08 -18.93 -4.00
N LEU A 136 -12.37 -18.99 -4.35
CA LEU A 136 -13.11 -20.20 -4.66
C LEU A 136 -13.34 -20.42 -6.17
N ASP A 137 -13.16 -19.39 -7.00
CA ASP A 137 -13.43 -19.53 -8.44
C ASP A 137 -12.45 -20.51 -9.10
N ASP A 138 -12.98 -21.47 -9.88
CA ASP A 138 -12.22 -22.54 -10.54
C ASP A 138 -11.14 -22.05 -11.52
N ILE A 139 -11.21 -20.79 -11.95
CA ILE A 139 -10.20 -20.15 -12.81
C ILE A 139 -8.84 -20.01 -12.10
N TYR A 140 -8.80 -20.13 -10.77
CA TYR A 140 -7.58 -20.00 -9.96
C TYR A 140 -7.10 -21.32 -9.34
N ARG A 141 -7.76 -22.45 -9.65
CA ARG A 141 -7.18 -23.79 -9.42
C ARG A 141 -6.10 -24.05 -10.48
N THR A 142 -4.98 -23.37 -10.38
CA THR A 142 -3.77 -23.85 -11.04
C THR A 142 -3.22 -25.00 -10.21
N ASP A 143 -3.18 -26.20 -10.79
CA ASP A 143 -2.50 -27.41 -10.28
C ASP A 143 -0.97 -27.26 -10.11
N THR A 144 -0.48 -26.02 -10.02
CA THR A 144 0.88 -25.72 -9.62
C THR A 144 0.85 -25.41 -8.13
N VAL A 145 1.53 -26.26 -7.36
CA VAL A 145 2.03 -25.96 -6.01
C VAL A 145 2.84 -24.67 -6.10
N GLY A 146 2.15 -23.54 -5.99
CA GLY A 146 2.72 -22.21 -6.00
C GLY A 146 3.55 -22.06 -4.74
N ARG A 147 4.81 -21.66 -4.93
CA ARG A 147 5.71 -21.30 -3.83
C ARG A 147 5.00 -20.30 -2.91
N THR A 148 5.38 -20.29 -1.64
CA THR A 148 4.90 -19.45 -0.52
C THR A 148 5.01 -17.92 -0.74
N GLY A 149 5.00 -17.43 -1.98
CA GLY A 149 5.13 -16.02 -2.34
C GLY A 149 4.26 -15.53 -3.51
N ASP A 150 3.55 -16.39 -4.25
CA ASP A 150 2.75 -15.95 -5.40
C ASP A 150 1.27 -15.77 -5.00
N LEU A 151 0.84 -14.51 -4.93
CA LEU A 151 -0.56 -14.15 -4.70
C LEU A 151 -1.40 -14.50 -5.95
N PRO A 152 -2.61 -15.08 -5.80
CA PRO A 152 -3.51 -15.30 -6.92
C PRO A 152 -3.76 -14.02 -7.73
N GLN A 153 -3.88 -14.10 -9.06
CA GLN A 153 -4.06 -12.93 -9.93
C GLN A 153 -5.26 -12.06 -9.50
N VAL A 154 -6.35 -12.67 -9.03
CA VAL A 154 -7.50 -11.94 -8.46
C VAL A 154 -7.12 -11.05 -7.28
N VAL A 155 -6.19 -11.49 -6.43
CA VAL A 155 -5.70 -10.68 -5.30
C VAL A 155 -4.90 -9.50 -5.80
N ILE A 156 -4.06 -9.71 -6.82
CA ILE A 156 -3.29 -8.64 -7.46
C ILE A 156 -4.24 -7.61 -8.08
N ASP A 157 -5.24 -8.05 -8.82
CA ASP A 157 -6.22 -7.17 -9.46
C ASP A 157 -7.02 -6.36 -8.43
N LEU A 158 -7.42 -7.00 -7.32
CA LEU A 158 -8.07 -6.33 -6.19
C LEU A 158 -7.15 -5.32 -5.49
N ILE A 159 -5.86 -5.64 -5.32
CA ILE A 159 -4.87 -4.69 -4.81
C ILE A 159 -4.75 -3.51 -5.76
N TYR A 160 -4.59 -3.75 -7.07
CA TYR A 160 -4.53 -2.66 -8.04
C TYR A 160 -5.78 -1.79 -7.98
N GLU A 161 -6.94 -2.41 -7.89
CA GLU A 161 -8.21 -1.69 -7.86
C GLU A 161 -8.43 -0.85 -6.60
N PHE A 162 -8.22 -1.46 -5.42
CA PHE A 162 -8.58 -0.83 -4.16
C PHE A 162 -7.44 -0.04 -3.52
N LEU A 163 -6.19 -0.21 -3.96
CA LEU A 163 -5.03 0.53 -3.46
C LEU A 163 -4.36 1.41 -4.52
N LEU A 164 -4.36 1.03 -5.80
CA LEU A 164 -3.51 1.69 -6.83
C LEU A 164 -4.29 2.42 -7.93
N LYS A 165 -5.60 2.19 -8.06
CA LYS A 165 -6.41 2.74 -9.17
C LYS A 165 -6.54 4.26 -9.13
N ASP A 166 -6.41 4.86 -7.94
CA ASP A 166 -6.41 6.31 -7.74
C ASP A 166 -5.03 6.97 -7.93
N ALA A 167 -4.02 6.23 -8.44
CA ALA A 167 -2.72 6.81 -8.80
C ALA A 167 -2.68 7.40 -10.23
N LYS A 168 -3.80 7.37 -10.99
CA LYS A 168 -3.90 8.10 -12.26
C LYS A 168 -4.27 9.57 -12.00
N ALA A 169 -3.23 10.39 -12.03
CA ALA A 169 -3.16 11.83 -12.31
C ALA A 169 -4.37 12.38 -13.11
N GLY A 170 -4.94 13.55 -12.82
CA GLY A 170 -4.25 14.78 -12.39
C GLY A 170 -3.68 15.49 -13.60
#